data_AF-A0A0F2RQX7-F1
#
_entry.id   AF-A0A0F2RQX7-F1
#
_cell.length_a   1.000
_cell.length_b   1.000
_cell.length_c   1.000
_cell.angle_alpha   90.00
_cell.angle_beta   90.00
_cell.angle_gamma   90.00
#
_symmetry.space_group_name_H-M   'P 1'
#
loop_
_entity.id
_entity.type
_entity.pdbx_description
1 polymer ?
#
loop_
_entity_poly.entity_id
_entity_poly.type
_entity_poly.pdbx_seq_one_letter_code
_entity_poly.pdbx_strand_id
1 'polypeptide(L)'
;MTYLSDRRRVALAIYPRLLAVWMAVAMDAAGGAADDEDRAVLAAIKAAEDDAYAGLDGKRVQTLRNRVKTLAAECLEGYEQSAMVKVFLMVAYALRDTLESGALVLVDGSPLDVAYSTIAAEVSRHEDLMADVDRSAEKHARKLRERLAGYLPVMQEAAE
;
A
#
# COMPACT_ATOMS: atom_id res chain seq x y z
N MET A 1 -22.06 -12.80 -2.06
CA MET A 1 -20.82 -12.08 -1.66
C MET A 1 -19.69 -13.09 -1.60
N THR A 2 -18.67 -12.91 -2.43
CA THR A 2 -17.49 -13.78 -2.46
C THR A 2 -16.79 -13.75 -1.11
N TYR A 3 -16.64 -14.91 -0.47
CA TYR A 3 -15.96 -15.00 0.82
C TYR A 3 -14.44 -14.79 0.61
N LEU A 4 -13.93 -13.62 0.96
CA LEU A 4 -12.49 -13.35 0.95
C LEU A 4 -11.82 -14.05 2.13
N SER A 5 -10.79 -14.86 1.85
CA SER A 5 -9.94 -15.46 2.88
C SER A 5 -9.17 -14.39 3.66
N ASP A 6 -8.86 -14.66 4.92
CA ASP A 6 -8.07 -13.75 5.77
C ASP A 6 -6.73 -13.36 5.11
N ARG A 7 -6.10 -14.29 4.37
CA ARG A 7 -4.88 -14.02 3.59
C ARG A 7 -5.13 -12.98 2.49
N ARG A 8 -6.22 -13.11 1.72
CA ARG A 8 -6.55 -12.13 0.66
C ARG A 8 -6.89 -10.76 1.24
N ARG A 9 -7.58 -10.73 2.39
CA ARG A 9 -7.87 -9.48 3.11
C ARG A 9 -6.60 -8.79 3.59
N VAL A 10 -5.64 -9.53 4.14
CA VAL A 10 -4.31 -9.00 4.50
C VAL A 10 -3.59 -8.44 3.28
N ALA A 11 -3.60 -9.17 2.15
CA ALA A 11 -2.97 -8.71 0.90
C ALA A 11 -3.60 -7.43 0.33
N LEU A 12 -4.93 -7.28 0.44
CA LEU A 12 -5.63 -6.06 0.04
C LEU A 12 -5.37 -4.88 0.99
N ALA A 13 -5.18 -5.14 2.28
CA ALA A 13 -5.01 -4.09 3.28
C ALA A 13 -3.56 -3.61 3.46
N ILE A 14 -2.54 -4.42 3.13
CA ILE A 14 -1.15 -4.11 3.48
C ILE A 14 -0.61 -2.89 2.74
N TYR A 15 -0.87 -2.74 1.44
CA TYR A 15 -0.43 -1.59 0.67
C TYR A 15 -1.13 -0.29 1.09
N PRO A 16 -2.48 -0.26 1.24
CA PRO A 16 -3.16 0.87 1.85
C PRO A 16 -2.56 1.26 3.19
N ARG A 17 -2.28 0.28 4.05
CA ARG A 17 -1.69 0.55 5.37
C ARG A 17 -0.32 1.21 5.28
N LEU A 18 0.56 0.69 4.42
CA LEU A 18 1.91 1.25 4.22
C LEU A 18 1.86 2.68 3.70
N LEU A 19 0.98 2.95 2.73
CA LEU A 19 0.76 4.29 2.18
C LEU A 19 0.16 5.25 3.21
N ALA A 20 -0.80 4.80 4.02
CA ALA A 20 -1.42 5.62 5.07
C ALA A 20 -0.41 6.01 6.16
N VAL A 21 0.49 5.11 6.54
CA VAL A 21 1.58 5.41 7.50
C VAL A 21 2.51 6.48 6.92
N TRP A 22 2.90 6.34 5.65
CA TRP A 22 3.74 7.33 4.99
C TRP A 22 3.06 8.70 4.91
N MET A 23 1.81 8.76 4.44
CA MET A 23 1.07 10.03 4.33
C MET A 23 0.90 10.71 5.69
N ALA A 24 0.62 9.95 6.75
CA ALA A 24 0.51 10.51 8.08
C ALA A 24 1.83 11.18 8.52
N VAL A 25 2.97 10.57 8.24
CA VAL A 25 4.30 11.14 8.54
C VAL A 25 4.58 12.38 7.68
N ALA A 26 4.26 12.33 6.39
CA ALA A 26 4.47 13.46 5.48
C ALA A 26 3.62 14.68 5.87
N MET A 27 2.34 14.46 6.22
CA MET A 27 1.44 15.52 6.66
C MET A 27 1.86 16.13 8.02
N ASP A 28 2.36 15.31 8.95
CA ASP A 28 2.91 15.79 10.23
C ASP A 28 4.17 16.65 10.01
N ALA A 29 5.08 16.18 9.15
CA ALA A 29 6.28 16.92 8.76
C ALA A 29 5.96 18.25 8.05
N ALA A 30 4.84 18.31 7.33
CA ALA A 30 4.35 19.53 6.68
C ALA A 30 3.75 20.55 7.67
N GLY A 31 3.62 20.23 8.97
CA GLY A 31 3.24 21.18 10.01
C GLY A 31 1.89 21.86 9.81
N GLY A 32 0.95 21.20 9.12
CA GLY A 32 -0.37 21.75 8.78
C GLY A 32 -0.49 22.36 7.39
N ALA A 33 0.58 22.33 6.58
CA ALA A 33 0.54 22.74 5.17
C ALA A 33 -0.08 21.69 4.22
N ALA A 34 -0.47 20.52 4.75
CA ALA A 34 -1.21 19.53 3.97
C ALA A 34 -2.56 20.09 3.53
N ASP A 35 -2.77 20.13 2.22
CA ASP A 35 -3.96 20.70 1.62
C ASP A 35 -5.15 19.71 1.66
N ASP A 36 -6.28 20.12 1.08
CA ASP A 36 -7.48 19.28 1.05
C ASP A 36 -7.31 18.07 0.11
N GLU A 37 -6.40 18.14 -0.87
CA GLU A 37 -6.11 17.06 -1.80
C GLU A 37 -5.33 15.94 -1.09
N ASP A 38 -4.29 16.28 -0.32
CA ASP A 38 -3.56 15.34 0.55
C ASP A 38 -4.52 14.60 1.49
N ARG A 39 -5.45 15.33 2.11
CA ARG A 39 -6.44 14.74 3.03
C ARG A 39 -7.40 13.81 2.30
N ALA A 40 -7.81 14.16 1.08
CA ALA A 40 -8.68 13.32 0.26
C ALA A 40 -7.98 12.01 -0.14
N VAL A 41 -6.71 12.06 -0.54
CA VAL A 41 -5.92 10.87 -0.86
C VAL A 41 -5.75 9.98 0.37
N LEU A 42 -5.41 10.55 1.54
CA LEU A 42 -5.33 9.79 2.79
C LEU A 42 -6.67 9.13 3.16
N ALA A 43 -7.78 9.83 2.96
CA ALA A 43 -9.11 9.29 3.19
C ALA A 43 -9.43 8.11 2.25
N ALA A 44 -9.10 8.23 0.96
CA ALA A 44 -9.27 7.15 -0.02
C ALA A 44 -8.45 5.91 0.32
N ILE A 45 -7.19 6.10 0.74
CA ILE A 45 -6.31 5.01 1.19
C ILE A 45 -6.89 4.32 2.43
N LYS A 46 -7.38 5.08 3.42
CA LYS A 46 -8.02 4.51 4.62
C LYS A 46 -9.28 3.74 4.28
N ALA A 47 -10.09 4.24 3.35
CA ALA A 47 -11.26 3.54 2.86
C ALA A 47 -10.89 2.22 2.16
N ALA A 48 -9.79 2.20 1.40
CA ALA A 48 -9.25 0.98 0.80
C ALA A 48 -8.78 -0.04 1.84
N GLU A 49 -8.13 0.40 2.92
CA GLU A 49 -7.78 -0.48 4.05
C GLU A 49 -9.04 -1.09 4.68
N ASP A 50 -10.08 -0.28 4.89
CA ASP A 50 -11.32 -0.71 5.55
C ASP A 50 -12.16 -1.65 4.68
N ASP A 51 -12.22 -1.41 3.36
CA ASP A 51 -12.93 -2.25 2.40
C ASP A 51 -12.43 -3.70 2.42
N ALA A 52 -11.12 -3.91 2.64
CA ALA A 52 -10.53 -5.23 2.80
C ALA A 52 -11.14 -6.03 3.97
N TYR A 53 -11.76 -5.36 4.94
CA TYR A 53 -12.40 -5.98 6.11
C TYR A 53 -13.93 -6.00 6.05
N ALA A 54 -14.53 -5.54 4.94
CA ALA A 54 -15.97 -5.51 4.79
C ALA A 54 -16.62 -6.89 5.06
N GLY A 55 -17.74 -6.87 5.79
CA GLY A 55 -18.53 -8.05 6.14
C GLY A 55 -17.98 -8.92 7.27
N LEU A 56 -16.93 -8.49 7.97
CA LEU A 56 -16.43 -9.17 9.16
C LEU A 56 -17.02 -8.60 10.46
N ASP A 57 -17.11 -9.43 11.50
CA ASP A 57 -17.43 -8.96 12.85
C ASP A 57 -16.26 -8.15 13.45
N GLY A 58 -16.57 -7.30 14.44
CA GLY A 58 -15.59 -6.39 15.03
C GLY A 58 -14.37 -7.08 15.65
N LYS A 59 -14.51 -8.31 16.15
CA LYS A 59 -13.38 -9.06 16.74
C LYS A 59 -12.43 -9.52 15.64
N ARG A 60 -12.95 -10.09 14.54
CA ARG A 60 -12.17 -10.50 13.37
C ARG A 60 -11.51 -9.31 12.69
N VAL A 61 -12.22 -8.19 12.53
CA VAL A 61 -11.64 -6.93 12.01
C VAL A 61 -10.43 -6.52 12.84
N GLN A 62 -10.57 -6.48 14.17
CA GLN A 62 -9.48 -6.06 15.05
C GLN A 62 -8.26 -6.98 14.97
N THR A 63 -8.48 -8.30 14.92
CA THR A 63 -7.40 -9.29 14.78
C THR A 63 -6.62 -9.07 13.48
N LEU A 64 -7.31 -8.91 12.35
CA LEU A 64 -6.65 -8.73 11.06
C LEU A 64 -5.97 -7.37 10.95
N ARG A 65 -6.58 -6.29 11.46
CA ARG A 65 -5.95 -4.97 11.54
C ARG A 65 -4.65 -5.00 12.35
N ASN A 66 -4.65 -5.69 13.50
CA ASN A 66 -3.44 -5.83 14.30
C ASN A 66 -2.35 -6.58 13.53
N ARG A 67 -2.71 -7.66 12.84
CA ARG A 67 -1.77 -8.41 11.99
C ARG A 67 -1.18 -7.54 10.87
N VAL A 68 -2.02 -6.76 10.19
CA VAL A 68 -1.57 -5.84 9.12
C VAL A 68 -0.70 -4.72 9.68
N LYS A 69 -1.02 -4.18 10.87
CA LYS A 69 -0.18 -3.19 11.55
C LYS A 69 1.20 -3.74 11.90
N THR A 70 1.27 -4.94 12.47
CA THR A 70 2.55 -5.61 12.79
C THR A 70 3.36 -5.84 11.53
N LEU A 71 2.74 -6.40 10.49
CA LEU A 71 3.41 -6.64 9.20
C LEU A 71 3.90 -5.34 8.56
N ALA A 72 3.11 -4.26 8.61
CA ALA A 72 3.52 -2.96 8.08
C ALA A 72 4.73 -2.41 8.84
N ALA A 73 4.79 -2.57 10.17
CA ALA A 73 5.94 -2.18 10.97
C ALA A 73 7.19 -2.99 10.58
N GLU A 74 7.08 -4.31 10.46
CA GLU A 74 8.17 -5.19 9.99
C GLU A 74 8.65 -4.82 8.57
N CYS A 75 7.74 -4.41 7.69
CA CYS A 75 8.09 -3.96 6.35
C CYS A 75 8.89 -2.64 6.34
N LEU A 76 8.60 -1.76 7.29
CA LEU A 76 9.23 -0.44 7.42
C LEU A 76 10.45 -0.43 8.35
N GLU A 77 10.71 -1.52 9.06
CA GLU A 77 11.90 -1.68 9.91
C GLU A 77 13.19 -1.48 9.10
N GLY A 78 14.02 -0.54 9.57
CA GLY A 78 15.29 -0.14 8.95
C GLY A 78 15.19 1.04 7.99
N TYR A 79 13.99 1.62 7.80
CA TYR A 79 13.75 2.79 6.95
C TYR A 79 13.46 4.07 7.74
N GLU A 80 13.59 4.04 9.07
CA GLU A 80 13.23 5.15 9.97
C GLU A 80 13.99 6.44 9.68
N GLN A 81 15.22 6.31 9.15
CA GLN A 81 16.09 7.43 8.78
C GLN A 81 16.18 7.64 7.25
N SER A 82 15.41 6.89 6.47
CA SER A 82 15.40 7.04 5.01
C SER A 82 14.60 8.29 4.61
N ALA A 83 14.97 8.90 3.49
CA ALA A 83 14.20 10.01 2.92
C ALA A 83 12.75 9.58 2.66
N MET A 84 11.78 10.41 3.03
CA MET A 84 10.35 10.10 2.90
C MET A 84 9.95 9.75 1.47
N VAL A 85 10.47 10.50 0.49
CA VAL A 85 10.23 10.25 -0.95
C VAL A 85 10.69 8.85 -1.38
N LYS A 86 11.80 8.35 -0.81
CA LYS A 86 12.32 7.02 -1.10
C LYS A 86 11.41 5.93 -0.55
N VAL A 87 10.87 6.11 0.65
CA VAL A 87 9.94 5.16 1.28
C VAL A 87 8.62 5.13 0.51
N PHE A 88 8.12 6.28 0.07
CA PHE A 88 6.95 6.38 -0.80
C PHE A 88 7.12 5.60 -2.09
N LEU A 89 8.18 5.89 -2.86
CA LEU A 89 8.45 5.23 -4.13
C LEU A 89 8.68 3.73 -3.96
N MET A 90 9.35 3.32 -2.89
CA MET A 90 9.49 1.90 -2.55
C MET A 90 8.13 1.20 -2.45
N VAL A 91 7.16 1.80 -1.75
CA VAL A 91 5.82 1.22 -1.57
C VAL A 91 5.02 1.28 -2.87
N ALA A 92 5.08 2.40 -3.60
CA ALA A 92 4.39 2.59 -4.87
C ALA A 92 4.87 1.59 -5.94
N TYR A 93 6.19 1.41 -6.10
CA TYR A 93 6.75 0.40 -7.01
C TYR A 93 6.47 -1.02 -6.56
N ALA A 94 6.52 -1.29 -5.25
CA ALA A 94 6.14 -2.60 -4.75
C ALA A 94 4.67 -2.92 -5.02
N LEU A 95 3.77 -1.92 -5.00
CA LEU A 95 2.37 -2.09 -5.37
C LEU A 95 2.23 -2.32 -6.88
N ARG A 96 2.81 -1.44 -7.71
CA ARG A 96 2.84 -1.58 -9.18
C ARG A 96 3.28 -2.98 -9.60
N ASP A 97 4.45 -3.42 -9.17
CA ASP A 97 5.01 -4.72 -9.57
C ASP A 97 4.14 -5.89 -9.08
N THR A 98 3.45 -5.75 -7.95
CA THR A 98 2.52 -6.75 -7.43
C THR A 98 1.21 -6.82 -8.22
N LEU A 99 0.77 -5.69 -8.78
CA LEU A 99 -0.37 -5.62 -9.70
C LEU A 99 0.02 -6.21 -11.08
N GLU A 100 1.16 -5.80 -11.63
CA GLU A 100 1.65 -6.26 -12.93
C GLU A 100 1.92 -7.78 -12.96
N SER A 101 2.38 -8.35 -11.84
CA SER A 101 2.55 -9.79 -11.71
C SER A 101 1.25 -10.57 -11.48
N GLY A 102 0.11 -9.88 -11.29
CA GLY A 102 -1.18 -10.49 -10.98
C GLY A 102 -1.28 -11.09 -9.57
N ALA A 103 -0.25 -10.90 -8.72
CA ALA A 103 -0.29 -11.35 -7.32
C ALA A 103 -1.36 -10.60 -6.51
N LEU A 104 -1.65 -9.37 -6.89
CA LEU A 104 -2.83 -8.63 -6.48
C LEU A 104 -3.65 -8.24 -7.71
N VAL A 105 -4.96 -8.40 -7.60
CA VAL A 105 -5.91 -7.99 -8.64
C VAL A 105 -6.90 -7.07 -7.95
N LEU A 106 -6.99 -5.85 -8.45
CA LEU A 106 -7.94 -4.86 -7.98
C LEU A 106 -9.25 -5.03 -8.74
N VAL A 107 -10.35 -4.65 -8.10
CA VAL A 107 -11.62 -4.49 -8.78
C VAL A 107 -11.64 -3.07 -9.34
N ASP A 108 -11.97 -2.93 -10.63
CA ASP A 108 -12.07 -1.62 -11.28
C ASP A 108 -13.00 -0.68 -10.49
N GLY A 109 -12.52 0.53 -10.20
CA GLY A 109 -13.24 1.53 -9.41
C GLY A 109 -13.29 1.23 -7.90
N SER A 110 -12.62 0.17 -7.41
CA SER A 110 -12.44 -0.02 -5.98
C SER A 110 -11.64 1.14 -5.36
N PRO A 111 -11.78 1.41 -4.05
CA PRO A 111 -11.03 2.49 -3.40
C PRO A 111 -9.50 2.37 -3.59
N LEU A 112 -8.96 1.15 -3.64
CA LEU A 112 -7.54 0.92 -3.89
C LEU A 112 -7.13 1.20 -5.34
N ASP A 113 -8.00 0.87 -6.31
CA ASP A 113 -7.78 1.17 -7.73
C ASP A 113 -7.74 2.69 -7.97
N VAL A 114 -8.68 3.42 -7.36
CA VAL A 114 -8.71 4.89 -7.39
C VAL A 114 -7.46 5.48 -6.75
N ALA A 115 -7.11 5.04 -5.54
CA ALA A 115 -5.93 5.55 -4.84
C ALA A 115 -4.63 5.26 -5.60
N TYR A 116 -4.48 4.06 -6.17
CA TYR A 116 -3.32 3.69 -6.98
C TYR A 116 -3.23 4.53 -8.25
N SER A 117 -4.35 4.75 -8.94
CA SER A 117 -4.40 5.58 -10.14
C SER A 117 -3.95 7.02 -9.86
N THR A 118 -4.39 7.61 -8.74
CA THR A 118 -3.93 8.94 -8.30
C THR A 118 -2.43 8.94 -8.01
N ILE A 119 -1.93 7.96 -7.25
CA ILE A 119 -0.51 7.84 -6.92
C ILE A 119 0.35 7.68 -8.18
N ALA A 120 -0.05 6.81 -9.11
CA ALA A 120 0.67 6.57 -10.35
C ALA A 120 0.71 7.82 -11.25
N ALA A 121 -0.39 8.58 -11.31
CA ALA A 121 -0.44 9.85 -12.02
C ALA A 121 0.54 10.88 -11.43
N GLU A 122 0.58 11.01 -10.11
CA GLU A 122 1.49 11.95 -9.43
C GLU A 122 2.96 11.54 -9.55
N VAL A 123 3.27 10.24 -9.49
CA VAL A 123 4.62 9.74 -9.77
C VAL A 123 5.06 10.09 -11.19
N SER A 124 4.17 9.90 -12.16
CA SER A 124 4.46 10.22 -13.57
C SER A 124 4.65 11.72 -13.80
N ARG A 125 3.90 12.56 -13.08
CA ARG A 125 3.97 14.02 -13.17
C ARG A 125 5.29 14.60 -12.65
N HIS A 126 5.91 13.90 -11.70
CA HIS A 126 7.10 14.35 -10.98
C HIS A 126 8.33 13.48 -11.24
N GLU A 127 8.38 12.79 -12.38
CA GLU A 127 9.45 11.85 -12.77
C GLU A 127 10.85 12.45 -12.60
N ASP A 128 11.05 13.70 -13.01
CA ASP A 128 12.34 14.41 -12.92
C ASP A 128 12.82 14.57 -11.46
N LEU A 129 11.91 14.75 -10.50
CA LEU A 129 12.25 14.87 -9.07
C LEU A 129 12.54 13.51 -8.45
N MET A 130 12.07 12.43 -9.08
CA MET A 130 12.14 11.06 -8.58
C MET A 130 13.36 10.31 -9.13
N ALA A 131 13.91 10.74 -10.27
CA ALA A 131 15.01 10.08 -10.98
C ALA A 131 16.24 9.74 -10.10
N ASP A 132 16.62 10.63 -9.17
CA ASP A 132 17.81 10.42 -8.31
C ASP A 132 17.60 9.36 -7.23
N VAL A 133 16.35 9.13 -6.80
CA VAL A 133 16.00 8.13 -5.78
C VAL A 133 15.42 6.84 -6.36
N ASP A 134 15.09 6.87 -7.64
CA ASP A 134 14.37 5.84 -8.39
C ASP A 134 15.00 4.44 -8.29
N ARG A 135 16.26 4.30 -8.73
CA ARG A 135 16.98 3.00 -8.69
C ARG A 135 17.12 2.43 -7.27
N SER A 136 17.26 3.29 -6.27
CA SER A 136 17.32 2.85 -4.88
C SER A 136 15.95 2.35 -4.44
N ALA A 137 14.90 3.12 -4.72
CA ALA A 137 13.52 2.79 -4.39
C ALA A 137 13.10 1.46 -5.03
N GLU A 138 13.41 1.20 -6.31
CA GLU A 138 13.12 -0.09 -6.97
C GLU A 138 13.80 -1.28 -6.29
N LYS A 139 15.08 -1.12 -5.90
CA LYS A 139 15.80 -2.17 -5.18
C LYS A 139 15.14 -2.46 -3.83
N HIS A 140 14.69 -1.42 -3.13
CA HIS A 140 13.98 -1.57 -1.87
C HIS A 140 12.57 -2.12 -2.05
N ALA A 141 11.88 -1.77 -3.15
CA ALA A 141 10.58 -2.30 -3.51
C ALA A 141 10.63 -3.81 -3.73
N ARG A 142 11.69 -4.31 -4.37
CA ARG A 142 11.95 -5.75 -4.51
C ARG A 142 12.08 -6.45 -3.16
N LYS A 143 12.89 -5.89 -2.25
CA LYS A 143 13.04 -6.41 -0.89
C LYS A 143 11.73 -6.40 -0.11
N LEU A 144 10.93 -5.34 -0.27
CA LEU A 144 9.60 -5.26 0.33
C LEU A 144 8.70 -6.38 -0.19
N ARG A 145 8.68 -6.62 -1.51
CA ARG A 145 7.93 -7.74 -2.10
C ARG A 145 8.42 -9.10 -1.62
N GLU A 146 9.72 -9.30 -1.45
CA GLU A 146 10.27 -10.54 -0.86
C GLU A 146 9.77 -10.76 0.58
N ARG A 147 9.73 -9.70 1.41
CA ARG A 147 9.13 -9.76 2.76
C ARG A 147 7.64 -10.09 2.71
N LEU A 148 6.93 -9.56 1.72
CA LEU A 148 5.49 -9.76 1.53
C LEU A 148 5.14 -11.09 0.84
N ALA A 149 6.09 -11.80 0.23
CA ALA A 149 5.81 -13.01 -0.56
C ALA A 149 5.10 -14.13 0.23
N GLY A 150 5.36 -14.23 1.55
CA GLY A 150 4.65 -15.18 2.43
C GLY A 150 3.19 -14.79 2.72
N TYR A 151 2.81 -13.53 2.48
CA TYR A 151 1.50 -12.97 2.80
C TYR A 151 0.66 -12.71 1.56
N LEU A 152 1.30 -12.29 0.47
CA LEU A 152 0.68 -12.19 -0.84
C LEU A 152 0.39 -13.60 -1.37
N PRO A 153 -0.79 -13.86 -1.94
CA PRO A 153 -1.04 -15.14 -2.58
C PRO A 153 -0.05 -15.30 -3.74
N VAL A 154 0.71 -16.40 -3.74
CA VAL A 154 1.33 -16.91 -4.96
C VAL A 154 0.16 -17.40 -5.80
N MET A 155 -0.01 -16.88 -7.01
CA MET A 155 -0.95 -17.42 -7.99
C MET A 155 -0.50 -18.84 -8.35
N GLN A 156 -0.89 -19.83 -7.55
CA GLN A 156 -1.17 -21.15 -8.08
C GLN A 156 -2.68 -21.18 -8.34
N GLU A 157 -2.98 -21.14 -9.64
CA GLU A 157 -4.27 -21.49 -10.27
C GLU A 157 -5.45 -20.55 -9.99
N ALA A 158 -5.72 -19.69 -10.96
CA ALA A 158 -7.08 -19.53 -11.46
C ALA A 158 -7.13 -20.14 -12.87
N ALA A 159 -7.17 -21.47 -12.92
CA ALA A 159 -7.81 -22.16 -14.02
C ALA A 159 -9.28 -22.33 -13.60
N GLU A 160 -10.17 -21.61 -14.27
CA GLU A 160 -11.56 -21.99 -14.60
C GLU A 160 -12.18 -20.91 -15.47
#